data_AF-A0A7Y2ECB9-F1
#
_entry.id   AF-A0A7Y2ECB9-F1
#
_cell.length_a   1.000
_cell.length_b   1.000
_cell.length_c   1.000
_cell.angle_alpha   90.00
_cell.angle_beta   90.00
_cell.angle_gamma   90.00
#
_symmetry.space_group_name_H-M   'P 1'
#
loop_
_entity.id
_entity.type
_entity.pdbx_description
1 polymer ?
#
loop_
_entity_poly.entity_id
_entity_poly.type
_entity_poly.pdbx_seq_one_letter_code
_entity_poly.pdbx_strand_id
1 'polypeptide(L)' 'FEKNIGEAQQAAQQELQKKQAELFEPISKKAKAAIERVAAAQGYDYVIDASPGLGVIVAKGKNLLPDVKKELGF' A
#
# COMPACT_ATOMS: atom_id res chain seq x y z
N PHE A 1 -27.56 -8.95 -29.53
CA PHE A 1 -26.73 -9.95 -28.82
C PHE A 1 -25.29 -9.48 -28.63
N GLU A 2 -24.61 -8.94 -29.66
CA GLU A 2 -23.21 -8.46 -29.55
C GLU A 2 -23.02 -7.28 -28.57
N LYS A 3 -23.92 -6.29 -28.53
CA LYS A 3 -23.84 -5.16 -27.57
C LYS A 3 -23.79 -5.61 -26.10
N ASN A 4 -24.60 -6.60 -25.74
CA ASN A 4 -24.71 -7.08 -24.36
C ASN A 4 -23.45 -7.84 -23.89
N ILE A 5 -22.69 -8.44 -24.82
CA ILE A 5 -21.45 -9.16 -24.49
C ILE A 5 -20.32 -8.17 -24.19
N GLY A 6 -20.21 -7.09 -24.97
CA GLY A 6 -19.23 -6.03 -24.72
C GLY A 6 -19.48 -5.32 -23.39
N GLU A 7 -20.74 -5.00 -23.08
CA GLU A 7 -21.13 -4.39 -21.81
C GLU A 7 -20.84 -5.30 -20.61
N ALA A 8 -21.15 -6.60 -20.72
CA ALA A 8 -20.85 -7.58 -19.67
C ALA A 8 -19.34 -7.76 -19.44
N GLN A 9 -18.52 -7.77 -20.49
CA GLN A 9 -17.06 -7.84 -20.35
C GLN A 9 -16.49 -6.61 -19.66
N GLN A 10 -16.99 -5.42 -20.00
CA GLN A 10 -16.54 -4.17 -19.38
C GLN A 10 -16.97 -4.08 -17.91
N ALA A 11 -18.20 -4.51 -17.59
CA ALA A 11 -18.68 -4.60 -16.21
C ALA A 11 -17.84 -5.59 -15.37
N ALA A 12 -17.50 -6.75 -15.92
CA ALA A 12 -16.66 -7.73 -15.24
C ALA A 12 -15.25 -7.18 -14.94
N GLN A 13 -14.64 -6.43 -15.86
CA GLN A 13 -13.35 -5.78 -15.63
C GLN A 13 -13.42 -4.73 -14.52
N GLN A 14 -14.48 -3.92 -14.49
CA GLN A 14 -14.68 -2.93 -13.42
C GLN A 14 -14.89 -3.61 -12.08
N GLU A 15 -15.69 -4.69 -12.02
CA GLU A 15 -15.92 -5.43 -10.78
C GLU A 15 -14.63 -6.07 -10.26
N LEU A 16 -13.78 -6.61 -11.14
CA LEU A 16 -12.47 -7.13 -10.77
C LEU A 16 -11.54 -6.04 -10.22
N GLN A 17 -11.51 -4.86 -10.83
CA GLN A 17 -10.73 -3.73 -10.32
C GLN A 17 -11.24 -3.28 -8.95
N LYS A 18 -12.56 -3.21 -8.78
CA LYS A 18 -13.18 -2.83 -7.52
C LYS A 18 -12.86 -3.84 -6.41
N LYS A 19 -13.00 -5.14 -6.67
CA LYS A 19 -12.65 -6.19 -5.70
C LYS A 19 -11.18 -6.13 -5.32
N GLN A 20 -10.28 -5.89 -6.28
CA GLN A 20 -8.86 -5.73 -5.97
C GLN A 20 -8.61 -4.53 -5.04
N ALA A 21 -9.26 -3.39 -5.29
CA ALA A 21 -9.16 -2.22 -4.43
C ALA A 21 -9.73 -2.49 -3.03
N GLU A 22 -10.91 -3.11 -2.93
CA GLU A 22 -11.56 -3.48 -1.67
C GLU A 22 -10.71 -4.43 -0.82
N LEU A 23 -10.02 -5.39 -1.45
CA LEU A 23 -9.10 -6.30 -0.76
C LEU A 23 -7.80 -5.61 -0.35
N PHE A 24 -7.31 -4.67 -1.17
CA PHE A 24 -6.05 -3.97 -0.93
C PHE A 24 -6.16 -2.86 0.13
N GLU A 25 -7.32 -2.21 0.23
CA GLU A 25 -7.59 -1.14 1.19
C GLU A 25 -7.31 -1.52 2.66
N PRO A 26 -7.84 -2.64 3.21
CA PRO A 26 -7.58 -3.01 4.61
C PRO A 26 -6.11 -3.35 4.85
N ILE A 27 -5.42 -3.95 3.87
CA ILE A 27 -3.99 -4.27 3.96
C ILE A 27 -3.17 -2.98 4.04
N SER A 28 -3.48 -2.02 3.17
CA SER A 28 -2.82 -0.71 3.12
C SER A 28 -3.04 0.08 4.41
N LYS A 29 -4.28 0.07 4.94
CA LYS A 29 -4.60 0.72 6.22
C LYS A 29 -3.82 0.10 7.38
N LYS A 30 -3.73 -1.23 7.45
CA LYS A 30 -2.97 -1.93 8.49
C LYS A 30 -1.47 -1.60 8.41
N ALA A 31 -0.91 -1.59 7.20
CA ALA A 31 0.48 -1.23 6.98
C ALA A 31 0.76 0.23 7.38
N LYS A 32 -0.08 1.17 6.95
CA LYS A 32 0.03 2.59 7.31
C LYS A 32 -0.01 2.80 8.83
N ALA A 33 -0.97 2.18 9.51
CA ALA A 33 -1.08 2.29 10.97
C ALA A 33 0.15 1.73 11.70
N ALA A 34 0.73 0.62 11.21
CA ALA A 34 1.97 0.08 11.77
C ALA A 34 3.17 1.03 11.55
N ILE A 35 3.28 1.62 10.36
CA ILE A 35 4.31 2.64 10.07
C ILE A 35 4.17 3.83 11.03
N GLU A 36 2.97 4.36 11.22
CA GLU A 36 2.69 5.49 12.11
C GLU A 36 3.07 5.18 13.56
N ARG A 37 2.72 3.98 14.07
CA ARG A 37 3.09 3.58 15.44
C ARG A 37 4.60 3.47 15.62
N VAL A 38 5.29 2.82 14.70
CA VAL A 38 6.75 2.65 14.76
C VAL A 38 7.46 4.00 14.65
N ALA A 39 6.99 4.87 13.74
CA ALA A 39 7.52 6.21 13.59
C ALA A 39 7.35 7.03 14.87
N ALA A 40 6.14 7.06 15.45
CA ALA A 40 5.86 7.77 16.70
C ALA A 40 6.70 7.24 17.87
N ALA A 41 6.83 5.91 18.00
CA ALA A 41 7.63 5.27 19.05
C ALA A 41 9.12 5.61 18.95
N GLN A 42 9.63 5.87 17.73
CA GLN A 42 11.03 6.22 17.49
C GLN A 42 11.26 7.73 17.33
N GLY A 43 10.21 8.56 17.46
CA GLY A 43 10.31 10.02 17.36
C GLY A 43 10.52 10.56 15.95
N TYR A 44 9.99 9.87 14.92
CA TYR A 44 10.02 10.35 13.54
C TYR A 44 8.70 11.06 13.17
N ASP A 45 8.81 12.32 12.73
CA ASP A 45 7.68 13.10 12.24
C ASP A 45 7.29 12.74 10.80
N TYR A 46 8.26 12.23 10.02
CA TYR A 46 8.08 11.91 8.60
C TYR A 46 8.75 10.59 8.24
N VAL A 47 8.05 9.80 7.43
CA VAL A 47 8.56 8.57 6.80
C VAL A 47 8.38 8.71 5.29
N ILE A 48 9.46 8.52 4.53
CA ILE A 48 9.46 8.65 3.08
C ILE A 48 9.75 7.28 2.47
N ASP A 49 8.99 6.89 1.46
CA ASP A 49 9.27 5.69 0.68
C ASP A 49 10.54 5.90 -0.16
N ALA A 50 11.58 5.12 0.16
CA ALA A 50 12.87 5.15 -0.51
C ALA A 50 12.99 4.11 -1.64
N SER A 51 11.87 3.56 -2.12
CA SER A 51 11.88 2.62 -3.25
C SER A 51 12.50 3.27 -4.50
N PRO A 52 13.26 2.50 -5.30
CA PRO A 52 13.91 3.02 -6.50
C PRO A 52 12.92 3.75 -7.42
N GLY A 53 13.24 4.98 -7.80
CA GLY A 53 12.41 5.80 -8.70
C GLY A 53 11.39 6.73 -8.02
N LEU A 54 11.24 6.68 -6.68
CA LEU A 54 10.28 7.54 -5.95
C LEU A 54 10.85 8.88 -5.46
N GLY A 55 12.00 9.30 -6.00
CA GLY A 55 12.56 10.64 -5.77
C GLY A 55 13.55 10.77 -4.61
N VAL A 56 13.72 9.74 -3.77
CA VAL A 56 14.80 9.71 -2.78
C VAL A 56 16.14 9.46 -3.47
N ILE A 57 16.97 10.49 -3.57
CA ILE A 57 18.29 10.41 -4.23
C ILE A 57 19.30 9.67 -3.33
N VAL A 58 19.22 9.86 -2.01
CA VAL A 58 20.13 9.25 -1.03
C VAL A 58 19.33 8.69 0.14
N ALA A 59 19.32 7.37 0.28
CA ALA A 59 18.58 6.64 1.31
C ALA A 59 19.52 6.00 2.36
N LYS A 60 20.29 6.84 3.09
CA LYS A 60 21.21 6.36 4.14
C LYS A 60 20.65 6.47 5.57
N GLY A 61 19.40 6.90 5.71
CA GLY A 61 18.72 7.01 7.00
C GLY A 61 18.32 5.66 7.58
N LYS A 62 17.71 5.70 8.77
CA LYS A 62 17.12 4.51 9.40
C LYS A 62 16.05 3.91 8.49
N ASN A 63 16.19 2.61 8.21
CA ASN A 63 15.15 1.84 7.55
C ASN A 63 14.13 1.37 8.60
N LEU A 64 12.88 1.85 8.51
CA LEU A 64 11.79 1.45 9.41
C LEU A 64 11.14 0.11 9.01
N LEU A 65 11.37 -0.38 7.79
CA LEU A 65 10.70 -1.57 7.27
C LEU A 65 10.88 -2.82 8.17
N PRO A 66 12.07 -3.12 8.74
CA PRO A 66 12.23 -4.24 9.66
C PRO A 66 11.38 -4.10 10.92
N ASP A 67 11.32 -2.90 11.49
CA ASP A 67 10.58 -2.62 12.73
C ASP A 67 9.06 -2.67 12.47
N VAL A 68 8.61 -2.19 11.32
CA VAL A 68 7.22 -2.27 10.86
C VAL A 68 6.79 -3.72 10.59
N LYS A 69 7.66 -4.54 10.00
CA LYS A 69 7.39 -5.99 9.82
C LYS A 69 7.17 -6.67 11.16
N LYS A 70 8.02 -6.37 12.15
CA LYS A 70 7.88 -6.88 13.51
C LYS A 70 6.56 -6.45 14.16
N GLU A 71 6.17 -5.16 14.04
CA GLU A 71 4.89 -4.63 14.52
C GLU A 71 3.68 -5.34 13.87
N LEU A 72 3.82 -5.76 12.61
CA LEU A 72 2.79 -6.50 11.89
C LEU A 72 2.77 -8.02 12.17
N GLY A 73 3.79 -8.54 12.86
CA GLY A 73 3.93 -9.95 13.21
C GLY A 73 4.65 -10.82 12.18
N PHE A 74 5.54 -10.24 11.38
CA PHE A 74 6.37 -10.94 10.38
C PHE A 74 7.85 -11.01 10.78
#